data_AF-A0A017TDD1-F1
#
_entry.id   AF-A0A017TDD1-F1
#
_cell.length_a   1.000
_cell.length_b   1.000
_cell.length_c   1.000
_cell.angle_alpha   90.00
_cell.angle_beta   90.00
_cell.angle_gamma   90.00
#
_symmetry.space_group_name_H-M   'P 1'
#
loop_
_entity.id
_entity.type
_entity.pdbx_description
1 polymer ?
#
loop_
_entity_poly.entity_id
_entity_poly.type
_entity_poly.pdbx_seq_one_letter_code
_entity_poly.pdbx_strand_id
1 'polypeptide(L)'
;MNRHASTPRREPRVKKLVRLGAYCAFVTALAGGLALRSAYGSAKSSALEIGSELGRLGAVGSESPILMNGQPIYVSSTVQPVDYEDVLDRVEARCEQEPMALVDALPGLPDKVREELRARQQDRAAAGVVRHDNGGKGMVACFMRPEGSTTMGSRVEALNAFVDTGDLSKLGSLRYVFAERTENGSTHVVTAWTDGPFNLYSLVPSGGDTPGSDLPGVPRPLRSVRLLTASVEGVPYSVRIYDSEAPVEAIVAQYDTDLTARGWELKAGKLKTGERVYGRGGAHVYVLPREDKGRTLVSLIQMPGAE
;
A
#
# COMPACT_ATOMS: atom_id res chain seq x y z
N MET A 1 36.48 -68.44 2.67
CA MET A 1 35.77 -67.24 2.17
C MET A 1 35.66 -66.22 3.29
N ASN A 2 36.66 -65.34 3.43
CA ASN A 2 36.67 -64.30 4.45
C ASN A 2 35.96 -63.05 3.93
N ARG A 3 34.73 -62.80 4.40
CA ARG A 3 34.03 -61.52 4.19
C ARG A 3 34.68 -60.48 5.11
N HIS A 4 35.53 -59.62 4.55
CA HIS A 4 35.96 -58.41 5.23
C HIS A 4 34.75 -57.49 5.45
N ALA A 5 34.26 -57.44 6.68
CA ALA A 5 33.26 -56.46 7.11
C ALA A 5 33.95 -55.08 7.18
N SER A 6 33.66 -54.22 6.20
CA SER A 6 34.09 -52.83 6.21
C SER A 6 33.32 -52.06 7.27
N THR A 7 34.03 -51.60 8.31
CA THR A 7 33.47 -50.70 9.32
C THR A 7 33.00 -49.40 8.64
N PRO A 8 31.73 -48.97 8.84
CA PRO A 8 31.20 -47.77 8.21
C PRO A 8 31.96 -46.55 8.73
N ARG A 9 32.62 -45.82 7.82
CA ARG A 9 33.24 -44.53 8.09
C ARG A 9 32.16 -43.58 8.62
N ARG A 10 32.22 -43.26 9.92
CA ARG A 10 31.36 -42.23 10.53
C ARG A 10 31.70 -40.89 9.89
N GLU A 11 30.83 -40.43 8.98
CA GLU A 11 30.89 -39.07 8.49
C GLU A 11 30.80 -38.08 9.67
N PRO A 12 31.67 -37.04 9.71
CA PRO A 12 31.66 -36.07 10.78
C PRO A 12 30.32 -35.33 10.81
N ARG A 13 29.70 -35.26 11.99
CA ARG A 13 28.39 -34.61 12.22
C ARG A 13 28.32 -33.18 11.66
N VAL A 14 29.46 -32.48 11.59
CA VAL A 14 29.60 -31.13 11.01
C VAL A 14 29.17 -31.08 9.54
N LYS A 15 29.52 -32.08 8.71
CA LYS A 15 29.11 -32.09 7.28
C LYS A 15 27.59 -32.17 7.12
N LYS A 16 26.92 -32.92 7.99
CA LYS A 16 25.46 -33.05 7.99
C LYS A 16 24.80 -31.74 8.41
N LEU A 17 25.33 -31.05 9.42
CA LEU A 17 24.84 -29.74 9.85
C LEU A 17 25.03 -28.66 8.79
N VAL A 18 26.19 -28.60 8.13
CA VAL A 18 26.44 -27.65 7.03
C VAL A 18 25.49 -27.88 5.86
N ARG A 19 25.27 -29.15 5.46
CA ARG A 19 24.33 -29.48 4.38
C ARG A 19 22.90 -29.10 4.73
N LEU A 20 22.48 -29.33 5.97
CA LEU A 20 21.16 -28.93 6.45
C LEU A 20 21.01 -27.41 6.45
N GLY A 21 22.01 -26.67 6.97
CA GLY A 21 22.00 -25.21 6.98
C GLY A 21 21.92 -24.62 5.57
N ALA A 22 22.71 -25.13 4.63
CA ALA A 22 22.65 -24.72 3.23
C ALA A 22 21.29 -25.01 2.59
N TYR A 23 20.70 -26.18 2.86
CA TYR A 23 19.37 -26.54 2.38
C TYR A 23 18.29 -25.60 2.95
N CYS A 24 18.28 -25.36 4.27
CA CYS A 24 17.34 -24.45 4.90
C CYS A 24 17.48 -23.01 4.37
N ALA A 25 18.71 -22.53 4.20
CA ALA A 25 18.98 -21.21 3.61
C ALA A 25 18.46 -21.12 2.17
N PHE A 26 18.70 -22.15 1.34
CA PHE A 26 18.21 -22.18 -0.04
C PHE A 26 16.68 -22.23 -0.12
N VAL A 27 16.04 -23.08 0.68
CA VAL A 27 14.56 -23.17 0.72
C VAL A 27 13.96 -21.86 1.22
N THR A 28 14.54 -21.23 2.25
CA THR A 28 14.08 -19.93 2.75
C THR A 28 14.25 -18.84 1.71
N ALA A 29 15.38 -18.81 0.99
CA ALA A 29 15.62 -17.86 -0.09
C ALA A 29 14.64 -18.07 -1.26
N LEU A 30 14.36 -19.32 -1.63
CA LEU A 30 13.41 -19.65 -2.71
C LEU A 30 11.99 -19.27 -2.32
N ALA A 31 11.54 -19.68 -1.12
CA ALA A 31 10.21 -19.34 -0.61
C ALA A 31 10.04 -17.83 -0.44
N GLY A 32 11.06 -17.15 0.11
CA GLY A 32 11.10 -15.69 0.21
C GLY A 32 11.05 -15.02 -1.16
N GLY A 33 11.79 -15.51 -2.15
CA GLY A 33 11.76 -15.00 -3.52
C GLY A 33 10.40 -15.17 -4.20
N LEU A 34 9.73 -16.30 -4.01
CA LEU A 34 8.38 -16.54 -4.54
C LEU A 34 7.33 -15.66 -3.84
N ALA A 35 7.40 -15.54 -2.51
CA ALA A 35 6.52 -14.67 -1.74
C ALA A 35 6.67 -13.20 -2.14
N LEU A 36 7.92 -12.72 -2.30
CA LEU A 36 8.22 -11.36 -2.78
C LEU A 36 7.64 -11.12 -4.18
N ARG A 37 7.79 -12.07 -5.11
CA ARG A 37 7.24 -11.94 -6.47
C ARG A 37 5.71 -11.87 -6.47
N SER A 38 5.05 -12.72 -5.69
CA SER A 38 3.59 -12.73 -5.57
C SER A 38 3.06 -11.44 -4.93
N ALA A 39 3.68 -11.00 -3.83
CA ALA A 39 3.35 -9.74 -3.17
C ALA A 39 3.54 -8.54 -4.12
N TYR A 40 4.63 -8.52 -4.89
CA TYR A 40 4.90 -7.46 -5.85
C TYR A 40 3.87 -7.38 -6.99
N GLY A 41 3.41 -8.53 -7.50
CA GLY A 41 2.33 -8.58 -8.49
C GLY A 41 1.00 -8.03 -7.97
N SER A 42 0.60 -8.45 -6.75
CA SER A 42 -0.62 -7.95 -6.11
C SER A 42 -0.55 -6.47 -5.76
N ALA A 43 0.62 -6.01 -5.31
CA ALA A 43 0.86 -4.60 -4.98
C ALA A 43 0.72 -3.70 -6.21
N LYS A 44 1.20 -4.13 -7.40
CA LYS A 44 1.10 -3.35 -8.64
C LYS A 44 -0.33 -3.05 -9.06
N SER A 45 -1.19 -4.07 -9.10
CA SER A 45 -2.59 -3.90 -9.46
C SER A 45 -3.33 -3.03 -8.44
N SER A 46 -3.04 -3.25 -7.16
CA SER A 46 -3.63 -2.47 -6.07
C SER A 46 -3.19 -1.01 -6.11
N ALA A 47 -1.93 -0.73 -6.46
CA ALA A 47 -1.42 0.63 -6.58
C ALA A 47 -2.15 1.44 -7.66
N LEU A 48 -2.40 0.85 -8.84
CA LEU A 48 -3.16 1.52 -9.89
C LEU A 48 -4.61 1.83 -9.45
N GLU A 49 -5.25 0.90 -8.73
CA GLU A 49 -6.61 1.11 -8.19
C GLU A 49 -6.61 2.23 -7.14
N ILE A 50 -5.64 2.24 -6.22
CA ILE A 50 -5.44 3.32 -5.25
C ILE A 50 -5.23 4.65 -5.96
N GLY A 51 -4.39 4.72 -7.00
CA GLY A 51 -4.14 5.94 -7.76
C GLY A 51 -5.41 6.52 -8.39
N SER A 52 -6.23 5.66 -8.99
CA SER A 52 -7.52 6.06 -9.58
C SER A 52 -8.51 6.57 -8.52
N GLU A 53 -8.62 5.89 -7.38
CA GLU A 53 -9.50 6.32 -6.29
C GLU A 53 -9.00 7.60 -5.61
N LEU A 54 -7.69 7.75 -5.37
CA LEU A 54 -7.07 9.00 -4.89
C LEU A 54 -7.31 10.15 -5.87
N GLY A 55 -7.34 9.88 -7.18
CA GLY A 55 -7.68 10.88 -8.19
C GLY A 55 -9.09 11.45 -8.03
N ARG A 56 -10.04 10.64 -7.57
CA ARG A 56 -11.38 11.13 -7.21
C ARG A 56 -11.39 11.98 -5.95
N LEU A 57 -10.43 11.76 -5.03
CA LEU A 57 -10.25 12.57 -3.83
C LEU A 57 -9.59 13.92 -4.13
N GLY A 58 -8.60 13.92 -5.03
CA GLY A 58 -7.76 15.08 -5.33
C GLY A 58 -8.46 16.22 -6.07
N ALA A 59 -9.71 16.05 -6.51
CA ALA A 59 -10.52 17.15 -7.01
C ALA A 59 -10.80 18.25 -5.95
N VAL A 60 -10.40 18.02 -4.69
CA VAL A 60 -10.67 18.90 -3.54
C VAL A 60 -9.62 20.02 -3.33
N GLY A 61 -8.52 20.08 -4.10
CA GLY A 61 -7.58 21.21 -4.03
C GLY A 61 -6.16 20.88 -4.49
N SER A 62 -5.28 21.89 -4.51
CA SER A 62 -3.92 21.77 -5.04
C SER A 62 -3.00 20.89 -4.19
N GLU A 63 -3.19 20.87 -2.87
CA GLU A 63 -2.50 19.96 -1.93
C GLU A 63 -3.41 19.79 -0.70
N SER A 64 -3.79 18.56 -0.37
CA SER A 64 -4.62 18.31 0.82
C SER A 64 -3.93 17.32 1.75
N PRO A 65 -3.67 17.68 3.02
CA PRO A 65 -3.24 16.71 4.02
C PRO A 65 -4.38 15.73 4.29
N ILE A 66 -4.08 14.45 4.10
CA ILE A 66 -4.95 13.32 4.39
C ILE A 66 -4.34 12.57 5.55
N LEU A 67 -5.16 12.23 6.55
CA LEU A 67 -4.77 11.31 7.60
C LEU A 67 -5.22 9.91 7.21
N MET A 68 -4.27 9.02 6.91
CA MET A 68 -4.50 7.61 6.64
C MET A 68 -4.08 6.76 7.83
N ASN A 69 -5.05 6.16 8.52
CA ASN A 69 -4.86 5.48 9.82
C ASN A 69 -4.08 6.35 10.82
N GLY A 70 -4.39 7.65 10.83
CA GLY A 70 -3.70 8.64 11.67
C GLY A 70 -2.30 9.04 11.19
N GLN A 71 -1.79 8.48 10.08
CA GLN A 71 -0.52 8.88 9.47
C GLN A 71 -0.75 9.94 8.39
N PRO A 72 0.06 11.02 8.35
CA PRO A 72 -0.11 12.08 7.37
C PRO A 72 0.41 11.64 5.99
N ILE A 73 -0.43 11.81 4.98
CA ILE A 73 -0.07 11.70 3.57
C ILE A 73 -0.63 12.90 2.83
N TYR A 74 0.15 13.46 1.93
CA TYR A 74 -0.27 14.57 1.08
C TYR A 74 -0.67 14.02 -0.27
N VAL A 75 -1.75 14.55 -0.83
CA VAL A 75 -2.21 14.20 -2.16
C VAL A 75 -2.48 15.47 -2.96
N SER A 76 -2.07 15.44 -4.23
CA SER A 76 -2.38 16.46 -5.23
C SER A 76 -2.90 15.79 -6.49
N SER A 77 -3.79 16.47 -7.19
CA SER A 77 -4.36 16.00 -8.44
C SER A 77 -4.47 17.15 -9.44
N THR A 78 -4.04 16.90 -10.66
CA THR A 78 -4.00 17.91 -11.72
C THR A 78 -4.22 17.28 -13.09
N VAL A 79 -4.76 18.04 -14.05
CA VAL A 79 -4.87 17.61 -15.45
C VAL A 79 -3.92 18.47 -16.27
N GLN A 80 -3.05 17.82 -17.05
CA GLN A 80 -2.02 18.49 -17.84
C GLN A 80 -2.11 18.08 -19.31
N PRO A 81 -1.83 19.00 -20.26
CA PRO A 81 -1.81 18.72 -21.70
C PRO A 81 -0.48 18.10 -22.14
N VAL A 82 -0.07 17.02 -21.49
CA VAL A 82 1.16 16.25 -21.76
C VAL A 82 0.81 14.78 -21.83
N ASP A 83 1.65 13.96 -22.47
CA ASP A 83 1.44 12.51 -22.44
C ASP A 83 1.70 11.94 -21.04
N TYR A 84 1.00 10.87 -20.68
CA TYR A 84 1.18 10.23 -19.38
C TYR A 84 2.56 9.58 -19.28
N GLU A 85 3.10 9.06 -20.38
CA GLU A 85 4.45 8.49 -20.43
C GLU A 85 5.49 9.56 -20.11
N ASP A 86 5.36 10.77 -20.66
CA ASP A 86 6.24 11.90 -20.37
C ASP A 86 6.19 12.34 -18.90
N VAL A 87 5.03 12.19 -18.24
CA VAL A 87 4.90 12.44 -16.79
C VAL A 87 5.69 11.38 -16.03
N LEU A 88 5.46 10.11 -16.31
CA LEU A 88 6.11 8.99 -15.62
C LEU A 88 7.63 9.01 -15.84
N ASP A 89 8.09 9.30 -17.05
CA ASP A 89 9.52 9.44 -17.40
C ASP A 89 10.19 10.54 -16.57
N ARG A 90 9.55 11.71 -16.45
CA ARG A 90 10.08 12.82 -15.65
C ARG A 90 10.18 12.47 -14.17
N VAL A 91 9.18 11.76 -13.64
CA VAL A 91 9.17 11.34 -12.23
C VAL A 91 10.21 10.26 -11.98
N GLU A 92 10.32 9.26 -12.86
CA GLU A 92 11.35 8.22 -12.78
C GLU A 92 12.74 8.84 -12.83
N ALA A 93 13.00 9.75 -13.78
CA ALA A 93 14.28 10.46 -13.87
C ALA A 93 14.59 11.27 -12.58
N ARG A 94 13.58 11.87 -11.95
CA ARG A 94 13.75 12.58 -10.67
C ARG A 94 14.08 11.60 -9.53
N CYS A 95 13.41 10.45 -9.48
CA CYS A 95 13.70 9.40 -8.51
C CYS A 95 15.11 8.81 -8.68
N GLU A 96 15.60 8.69 -9.91
CA GLU A 96 16.93 8.18 -10.25
C GLU A 96 18.07 9.16 -9.91
N GLN A 97 17.79 10.46 -9.78
CA GLN A 97 18.80 11.45 -9.35
C GLN A 97 19.17 11.32 -7.87
N GLU A 98 18.23 10.85 -7.03
CA GLU A 98 18.42 10.73 -5.57
C GLU A 98 18.09 9.31 -5.07
N PRO A 99 18.70 8.24 -5.64
CA PRO A 99 18.23 6.88 -5.42
C PRO A 99 18.52 6.43 -3.99
N MET A 100 17.52 5.81 -3.37
CA MET A 100 17.70 5.03 -2.14
C MET A 100 18.44 3.73 -2.48
N ALA A 101 19.77 3.77 -2.49
CA ALA A 101 20.61 2.59 -2.74
C ALA A 101 20.60 1.64 -1.52
N LEU A 102 19.52 0.87 -1.40
CA LEU A 102 19.26 -0.05 -0.28
C LEU A 102 20.26 -1.21 -0.25
N VAL A 103 20.76 -1.66 -1.42
CA VAL A 103 21.72 -2.77 -1.52
C VAL A 103 23.05 -2.45 -0.84
N ASP A 104 23.47 -1.18 -0.84
CA ASP A 104 24.69 -0.76 -0.14
C ASP A 104 24.47 -0.64 1.39
N ALA A 105 23.21 -0.66 1.85
CA ALA A 105 22.85 -0.56 3.26
C ALA A 105 22.74 -1.93 3.96
N LEU A 106 22.96 -3.05 3.26
CA LEU A 106 22.86 -4.40 3.79
C LEU A 106 24.25 -4.96 4.17
N PRO A 107 24.71 -4.80 5.43
CA PRO A 107 25.98 -5.36 5.87
C PRO A 107 25.93 -6.89 5.88
N GLY A 108 27.02 -7.53 5.45
CA GLY A 108 27.18 -8.99 5.54
C GLY A 108 26.67 -9.80 4.34
N LEU A 109 26.14 -9.16 3.29
CA LEU A 109 25.89 -9.87 2.04
C LEU A 109 27.22 -10.33 1.39
N PRO A 110 27.35 -11.61 0.98
CA PRO A 110 28.49 -12.07 0.19
C PRO A 110 28.63 -11.25 -1.10
N ASP A 111 29.86 -10.99 -1.54
CA ASP A 111 30.12 -10.14 -2.71
C ASP A 111 29.37 -10.60 -3.96
N LYS A 112 29.24 -11.92 -4.16
CA LYS A 112 28.41 -12.47 -5.25
C LYS A 112 26.94 -12.08 -5.17
N VAL A 113 26.35 -12.08 -3.97
CA VAL A 113 24.94 -11.68 -3.78
C VAL A 113 24.80 -10.17 -3.97
N ARG A 114 25.81 -9.39 -3.54
CA ARG A 114 25.85 -7.95 -3.77
C ARG A 114 25.97 -7.62 -5.26
N GLU A 115 26.80 -8.33 -6.01
CA GLU A 115 26.93 -8.17 -7.46
C GLU A 115 25.67 -8.64 -8.20
N GLU A 116 25.06 -9.76 -7.82
CA GLU A 116 23.78 -10.19 -8.39
C GLU A 116 22.66 -9.19 -8.11
N LEU A 117 22.60 -8.64 -6.89
CA LEU A 117 21.65 -7.59 -6.54
C LEU A 117 21.93 -6.30 -7.30
N ARG A 118 23.20 -5.91 -7.50
CA ARG A 118 23.57 -4.73 -8.31
C ARG A 118 23.27 -4.92 -9.79
N ALA A 119 23.49 -6.11 -10.34
CA ALA A 119 23.10 -6.45 -11.70
C ALA A 119 21.56 -6.39 -11.84
N ARG A 120 20.82 -6.84 -10.82
CA ARG A 120 19.36 -6.65 -10.73
C ARG A 120 18.93 -5.23 -10.36
N GLN A 121 19.84 -4.35 -9.90
CA GLN A 121 19.61 -2.90 -9.72
C GLN A 121 19.75 -2.13 -11.00
N GLN A 122 20.59 -2.60 -11.92
CA GLN A 122 20.64 -2.05 -13.27
C GLN A 122 19.33 -2.31 -14.01
N ASP A 123 18.59 -3.36 -13.63
CA ASP A 123 17.14 -3.42 -13.87
C ASP A 123 16.44 -2.43 -12.91
N ARG A 124 15.84 -1.37 -13.49
CA ARG A 124 15.21 -0.18 -12.85
C ARG A 124 14.46 -0.39 -11.52
N ALA A 125 14.01 -1.61 -11.23
CA ALA A 125 13.27 -1.98 -10.01
C ALA A 125 14.07 -1.95 -8.70
N ALA A 126 15.41 -1.96 -8.69
CA ALA A 126 16.17 -2.04 -7.43
C ALA A 126 16.93 -0.76 -7.02
N ALA A 127 16.72 0.36 -7.71
CA ALA A 127 17.09 1.71 -7.24
C ALA A 127 16.10 2.28 -6.18
N GLY A 128 15.16 1.46 -5.69
CA GLY A 128 14.05 1.93 -4.87
C GLY A 128 12.96 2.65 -5.68
N VAL A 129 13.01 2.53 -7.01
CA VAL A 129 12.01 3.05 -7.95
C VAL A 129 11.20 1.88 -8.48
N VAL A 130 9.89 1.97 -8.34
CA VAL A 130 8.93 1.03 -8.91
C VAL A 130 8.20 1.79 -10.00
N ARG A 131 8.25 1.30 -11.24
CA ARG A 131 7.43 1.79 -12.34
C ARG A 131 6.51 0.69 -12.84
N HIS A 132 5.29 1.06 -13.17
CA HIS A 132 4.37 0.18 -13.88
C HIS A 132 3.57 0.97 -14.90
N ASP A 133 3.38 0.37 -16.07
CA ASP A 133 2.64 0.92 -17.19
C ASP A 133 1.69 -0.16 -17.73
N ASN A 134 0.47 0.23 -18.07
CA ASN A 134 -0.54 -0.64 -18.66
C ASN A 134 -1.31 0.04 -19.81
N GLY A 135 -0.61 0.78 -20.68
CA GLY A 135 -1.14 1.22 -21.97
C GLY A 135 -2.31 2.21 -21.84
N GLY A 136 -1.98 3.45 -21.49
CA GLY A 136 -2.93 4.55 -21.24
C GLY A 136 -3.00 5.00 -19.79
N LYS A 137 -2.38 4.24 -18.88
CA LYS A 137 -2.12 4.66 -17.51
C LYS A 137 -0.91 3.96 -16.93
N GLY A 138 -0.30 4.58 -15.93
CA GLY A 138 0.79 4.00 -15.19
C GLY A 138 1.06 4.71 -13.88
N MET A 139 2.12 4.27 -13.22
CA MET A 139 2.58 4.78 -11.94
C MET A 139 4.09 4.75 -11.85
N VAL A 140 4.64 5.66 -11.06
CA VAL A 140 6.01 5.63 -10.52
C VAL A 140 5.94 5.84 -9.01
N ALA A 141 6.63 5.00 -8.25
CA ALA A 141 6.75 5.09 -6.80
C ALA A 141 8.23 5.00 -6.42
N CYS A 142 8.72 5.90 -5.58
CA CYS A 142 10.08 5.85 -5.08
C CYS A 142 10.22 6.43 -3.68
N PHE A 143 11.34 6.13 -3.04
CA PHE A 143 11.73 6.76 -1.79
C PHE A 143 12.85 7.75 -2.04
N MET A 144 12.61 9.02 -1.74
CA MET A 144 13.65 10.05 -1.77
C MET A 144 14.49 9.96 -0.50
N ARG A 145 15.80 10.05 -0.69
CA ARG A 145 16.77 9.93 0.40
C ARG A 145 16.58 11.06 1.44
N PRO A 146 16.68 10.79 2.74
CA PRO A 146 16.65 11.84 3.75
C PRO A 146 17.91 12.70 3.65
N GLU A 147 17.75 14.01 3.81
CA GLU A 147 18.85 14.98 3.75
C GLU A 147 19.98 14.59 4.72
N GLY A 148 21.23 14.70 4.28
CA GLY A 148 22.41 14.41 5.11
C GLY A 148 22.82 12.94 5.23
N SER A 149 22.04 11.98 4.72
CA SER A 149 22.38 10.54 4.78
C SER A 149 23.35 10.08 3.68
N THR A 150 24.59 10.55 3.74
CA THR A 150 25.60 10.24 2.70
C THR A 150 26.41 8.97 2.99
N THR A 151 26.48 8.53 4.25
CA THR A 151 27.39 7.44 4.66
C THR A 151 26.69 6.08 4.75
N MET A 152 27.47 4.99 4.62
CA MET A 152 26.95 3.62 4.75
C MET A 152 26.48 3.33 6.19
N GLY A 153 27.14 3.88 7.20
CA GLY A 153 26.74 3.73 8.62
C GLY A 153 25.35 4.31 8.90
N SER A 154 25.08 5.53 8.42
CA SER A 154 23.77 6.16 8.58
C SER A 154 22.62 5.39 7.91
N ARG A 155 22.91 4.60 6.87
CA ARG A 155 21.88 3.79 6.19
C ARG A 155 21.50 2.54 6.99
N VAL A 156 22.46 1.89 7.63
CA VAL A 156 22.19 0.74 8.50
C VAL A 156 21.38 1.19 9.72
N GLU A 157 21.74 2.33 10.30
CA GLU A 157 21.01 2.94 11.41
C GLU A 157 19.57 3.30 11.01
N ALA A 158 19.39 3.93 9.84
CA ALA A 158 18.08 4.22 9.27
C ALA A 158 17.21 2.96 9.06
N LEU A 159 17.81 1.90 8.51
CA LEU A 159 17.10 0.63 8.30
C LEU A 159 16.70 -0.02 9.62
N ASN A 160 17.60 -0.06 10.59
CA ASN A 160 17.29 -0.60 11.92
C ASN A 160 16.18 0.21 12.59
N ALA A 161 16.27 1.55 12.55
CA ALA A 161 15.24 2.42 13.11
C ALA A 161 13.87 2.19 12.45
N PHE A 162 13.83 1.96 11.13
CA PHE A 162 12.59 1.59 10.43
C PHE A 162 12.07 0.22 10.86
N VAL A 163 12.93 -0.80 10.99
CA VAL A 163 12.51 -2.14 11.43
C VAL A 163 11.95 -2.10 12.86
N ASP A 164 12.54 -1.28 13.73
CA ASP A 164 12.12 -1.19 15.12
C ASP A 164 10.82 -0.39 15.29
N THR A 165 10.62 0.66 14.50
CA THR A 165 9.51 1.62 14.70
C THR A 165 8.41 1.56 13.65
N GLY A 166 8.71 1.04 12.46
CA GLY A 166 7.89 1.13 11.26
C GLY A 166 7.91 2.50 10.57
N ASP A 167 8.67 3.47 11.07
CA ASP A 167 8.69 4.85 10.54
C ASP A 167 9.47 4.95 9.22
N LEU A 168 8.73 5.08 8.10
CA LEU A 168 9.30 5.20 6.76
C LEU A 168 10.21 6.41 6.61
N SER A 169 10.00 7.48 7.38
CA SER A 169 10.83 8.69 7.30
C SER A 169 12.31 8.43 7.63
N LYS A 170 12.60 7.34 8.35
CA LYS A 170 13.98 6.89 8.61
C LYS A 170 14.67 6.43 7.35
N LEU A 171 13.94 5.79 6.43
CA LEU A 171 14.44 5.38 5.13
C LEU A 171 14.39 6.54 4.12
N GLY A 172 13.39 7.39 4.23
CA GLY A 172 13.21 8.52 3.34
C GLY A 172 11.74 8.87 3.13
N SER A 173 11.50 9.82 2.25
CA SER A 173 10.13 10.26 1.95
C SER A 173 9.57 9.51 0.75
N LEU A 174 8.39 8.90 0.91
CA LEU A 174 7.69 8.27 -0.20
C LEU A 174 7.23 9.34 -1.20
N ARG A 175 7.41 9.06 -2.49
CA ARG A 175 6.83 9.77 -3.62
C ARG A 175 6.13 8.77 -4.51
N TYR A 176 4.84 8.96 -4.74
CA TYR A 176 4.01 8.15 -5.60
C TYR A 176 3.35 9.06 -6.63
N VAL A 177 3.39 8.68 -7.89
CA VAL A 177 2.71 9.38 -8.98
C VAL A 177 1.97 8.36 -9.81
N PHE A 178 0.68 8.61 -10.01
CA PHE A 178 -0.19 7.92 -10.95
C PHE A 178 -0.53 8.89 -12.08
N ALA A 179 -0.50 8.39 -13.31
CA ALA A 179 -0.85 9.16 -14.49
C ALA A 179 -1.77 8.33 -15.38
N GLU A 180 -2.88 8.92 -15.83
CA GLU A 180 -3.86 8.28 -16.71
C GLU A 180 -4.30 9.24 -17.81
N ARG A 181 -4.37 8.74 -19.04
CA ARG A 181 -4.87 9.50 -20.18
C ARG A 181 -6.38 9.69 -20.04
N THR A 182 -6.81 10.95 -20.08
CA THR A 182 -8.21 11.37 -20.12
C THR A 182 -8.81 11.16 -21.52
N GLU A 183 -10.13 11.15 -21.61
CA GLU A 183 -10.86 11.03 -22.89
C GLU A 183 -10.49 12.12 -23.90
N ASN A 184 -10.13 13.31 -23.41
CA ASN A 184 -9.76 14.47 -24.22
C ASN A 184 -8.29 14.44 -24.67
N GLY A 185 -7.55 13.37 -24.37
CA GLY A 185 -6.13 13.22 -24.70
C GLY A 185 -5.16 13.96 -23.76
N SER A 186 -5.66 14.69 -22.75
CA SER A 186 -4.83 15.20 -21.65
C SER A 186 -4.49 14.10 -20.65
N THR A 187 -3.60 14.35 -19.69
CA THR A 187 -3.24 13.41 -18.63
C THR A 187 -3.73 13.88 -17.27
N HIS A 188 -4.47 13.04 -16.56
CA HIS A 188 -4.78 13.21 -15.15
C HIS A 188 -3.62 12.64 -14.33
N VAL A 189 -3.01 13.49 -13.52
CA VAL A 189 -1.87 13.16 -12.67
C VAL A 189 -2.30 13.25 -11.22
N VAL A 190 -2.07 12.19 -10.47
CA VAL A 190 -2.26 12.13 -9.02
C VAL A 190 -0.93 11.89 -8.37
N THR A 191 -0.50 12.78 -7.50
CA THR A 191 0.71 12.62 -6.71
C THR A 191 0.32 12.37 -5.26
N ALA A 192 1.00 11.43 -4.61
CA ALA A 192 0.87 11.18 -3.18
C ALA A 192 2.26 11.12 -2.56
N TRP A 193 2.44 11.73 -1.40
CA TRP A 193 3.73 11.77 -0.75
C TRP A 193 3.65 11.87 0.77
N THR A 194 4.71 11.42 1.43
CA THR A 194 4.87 11.57 2.88
C THR A 194 5.93 12.61 3.16
N ASP A 195 5.69 13.51 4.09
CA ASP A 195 6.70 14.41 4.64
C ASP A 195 6.72 14.27 6.16
N GLY A 196 7.86 13.88 6.72
CA GLY A 196 8.00 13.61 8.15
C GLY A 196 7.59 12.19 8.57
N PRO A 197 7.38 11.95 9.87
CA PRO A 197 7.14 10.62 10.43
C PRO A 197 5.94 9.92 9.80
N PHE A 198 6.13 8.67 9.38
CA PHE A 198 5.08 7.87 8.77
C PHE A 198 5.24 6.39 9.14
N ASN A 199 4.45 5.92 10.09
CA ASN A 199 4.54 4.55 10.58
C ASN A 199 3.77 3.57 9.66
N LEU A 200 4.49 2.79 8.86
CA LEU A 200 3.93 1.79 7.96
C LEU A 200 3.18 0.68 8.70
N TYR A 201 3.56 0.34 9.93
CA TYR A 201 2.86 -0.68 10.72
C TYR A 201 1.46 -0.21 11.12
N SER A 202 1.18 1.10 11.10
CA SER A 202 -0.19 1.62 11.29
C SER A 202 -1.09 1.38 10.07
N LEU A 203 -0.53 1.03 8.91
CA LEU A 203 -1.31 0.69 7.71
C LEU A 203 -1.65 -0.79 7.61
N VAL A 204 -0.92 -1.66 8.32
CA VAL A 204 -1.12 -3.11 8.25
C VAL A 204 -1.88 -3.58 9.49
N PRO A 205 -3.09 -4.13 9.36
CA PRO A 205 -3.84 -4.65 10.49
C PRO A 205 -3.12 -5.84 11.14
N SER A 206 -2.91 -5.79 12.45
CA SER A 206 -2.24 -6.83 13.24
C SER A 206 -3.20 -7.79 13.94
N GLY A 207 -4.38 -8.02 13.35
CA GLY A 207 -5.44 -8.87 13.90
C GLY A 207 -6.58 -8.12 14.59
N GLY A 208 -6.69 -6.81 14.36
CA GLY A 208 -7.77 -5.96 14.86
C GLY A 208 -7.89 -4.68 14.02
N ASP A 209 -8.64 -3.70 14.55
CA ASP A 209 -8.84 -2.43 13.86
C ASP A 209 -7.49 -1.72 13.63
N THR A 210 -7.32 -1.18 12.43
CA THR A 210 -6.26 -0.19 12.20
C THR A 210 -6.56 1.10 12.97
N PRO A 211 -5.52 1.91 13.29
CA PRO A 211 -5.71 3.18 13.98
C PRO A 211 -6.72 4.10 13.28
N GLY A 212 -7.43 4.91 14.07
CA GLY A 212 -8.50 5.79 13.60
C GLY A 212 -9.81 5.58 14.36
N SER A 213 -10.91 6.04 13.77
CA SER A 213 -12.24 5.95 14.36
C SER A 213 -13.29 5.64 13.31
N ASP A 214 -14.43 5.15 13.78
CA ASP A 214 -15.62 5.00 12.93
C ASP A 214 -16.22 6.38 12.60
N LEU A 215 -17.13 6.40 11.62
CA LEU A 215 -17.82 7.62 11.21
C LEU A 215 -18.82 8.06 12.29
N PRO A 216 -18.77 9.32 12.76
CA PRO A 216 -19.69 9.81 13.77
C PRO A 216 -21.16 9.68 13.33
N GLY A 217 -21.98 9.02 14.15
CA GLY A 217 -23.42 8.88 13.90
C GLY A 217 -23.82 7.89 12.80
N VAL A 218 -22.86 7.15 12.24
CA VAL A 218 -23.05 6.03 11.31
C VAL A 218 -22.69 4.74 12.05
N PRO A 219 -23.55 3.71 12.05
CA PRO A 219 -23.24 2.44 12.73
C PRO A 219 -22.07 1.74 12.04
N ARG A 220 -21.30 0.96 12.81
CA ARG A 220 -20.26 0.08 12.27
C ARG A 220 -20.93 -1.11 11.54
N PRO A 221 -20.37 -1.64 10.43
CA PRO A 221 -20.88 -2.86 9.82
C PRO A 221 -20.82 -4.05 10.79
N LEU A 222 -21.81 -4.95 10.73
CA LEU A 222 -21.83 -6.17 11.56
C LEU A 222 -20.52 -6.98 11.45
N ARG A 223 -20.05 -7.55 12.58
CA ARG A 223 -18.92 -8.50 12.65
C ARG A 223 -17.71 -8.08 11.81
N SER A 224 -17.30 -6.83 11.97
CA SER A 224 -16.29 -6.23 11.11
C SER A 224 -15.07 -5.71 11.86
N VAL A 225 -13.95 -5.70 11.14
CA VAL A 225 -12.67 -5.12 11.54
C VAL A 225 -12.34 -4.00 10.57
N ARG A 226 -11.96 -2.84 11.09
CA ARG A 226 -11.55 -1.68 10.29
C ARG A 226 -10.16 -1.93 9.70
N LEU A 227 -10.09 -1.90 8.38
CA LEU A 227 -8.84 -2.00 7.63
C LEU A 227 -8.25 -0.63 7.32
N LEU A 228 -9.09 0.37 7.07
CA LEU A 228 -8.63 1.70 6.67
C LEU A 228 -9.51 2.81 7.23
N THR A 229 -8.85 3.90 7.61
CA THR A 229 -9.40 5.21 7.95
C THR A 229 -8.67 6.24 7.10
N ALA A 230 -9.37 6.99 6.26
CA ALA A 230 -8.82 8.14 5.56
C ALA A 230 -9.69 9.38 5.77
N SER A 231 -9.13 10.51 6.18
CA SER A 231 -9.88 11.77 6.31
C SER A 231 -9.06 12.93 5.79
N VAL A 232 -9.73 13.86 5.11
CA VAL A 232 -9.14 15.13 4.68
C VAL A 232 -9.26 16.12 5.83
N GLU A 233 -8.17 16.78 6.21
CA GLU A 233 -8.23 17.79 7.25
C GLU A 233 -9.05 19.01 6.80
N GLY A 234 -9.91 19.54 7.67
CA GLY A 234 -10.71 20.74 7.38
C GLY A 234 -11.91 20.53 6.44
N VAL A 235 -12.06 19.34 5.84
CA VAL A 235 -13.19 19.02 4.95
C VAL A 235 -13.96 17.83 5.53
N PRO A 236 -15.31 17.82 5.54
CA PRO A 236 -16.09 16.68 6.01
C PRO A 236 -16.12 15.55 4.96
N TYR A 237 -14.95 15.22 4.40
CA TYR A 237 -14.71 14.13 3.48
C TYR A 237 -13.90 13.03 4.19
N SER A 238 -14.43 11.81 4.23
CA SER A 238 -13.74 10.70 4.87
C SER A 238 -14.17 9.34 4.33
N VAL A 239 -13.23 8.39 4.34
CA VAL A 239 -13.42 7.01 3.88
C VAL A 239 -13.05 6.05 5.01
N ARG A 240 -13.91 5.07 5.28
CA ARG A 240 -13.62 3.94 6.17
C ARG A 240 -13.81 2.65 5.39
N ILE A 241 -12.86 1.72 5.51
CA ILE A 241 -12.97 0.39 4.90
C ILE A 241 -12.94 -0.64 6.01
N TYR A 242 -13.91 -1.54 5.98
CA TYR A 242 -14.04 -2.65 6.91
C TYR A 242 -14.02 -3.97 6.17
N ASP A 243 -13.44 -4.99 6.80
CA ASP A 243 -13.62 -6.39 6.43
C ASP A 243 -14.61 -7.03 7.41
N SER A 244 -15.66 -7.64 6.87
CA SER A 244 -16.79 -8.19 7.63
C SER A 244 -17.03 -9.66 7.31
N GLU A 245 -17.37 -10.42 8.35
CA GLU A 245 -17.83 -11.81 8.23
C GLU A 245 -19.32 -11.92 7.90
N ALA A 246 -20.05 -10.81 7.95
CA ALA A 246 -21.46 -10.79 7.60
C ALA A 246 -21.63 -10.74 6.07
N PRO A 247 -22.66 -11.39 5.51
CA PRO A 247 -22.96 -11.29 4.09
C PRO A 247 -23.46 -9.89 3.73
N VAL A 248 -23.32 -9.52 2.44
CA VAL A 248 -23.71 -8.20 1.90
C VAL A 248 -25.14 -7.84 2.29
N GLU A 249 -26.09 -8.77 2.18
CA GLU A 249 -27.50 -8.53 2.46
C GLU A 249 -27.75 -8.18 3.93
N ALA A 250 -27.01 -8.81 4.85
CA ALA A 250 -27.11 -8.52 6.28
C ALA A 250 -26.54 -7.14 6.61
N ILE A 251 -25.43 -6.76 5.97
CA ILE A 251 -24.87 -5.41 6.10
C ILE A 251 -25.88 -4.36 5.61
N VAL A 252 -26.45 -4.57 4.43
CA VAL A 252 -27.42 -3.62 3.86
C VAL A 252 -28.67 -3.49 4.73
N ALA A 253 -29.22 -4.62 5.19
CA ALA A 253 -30.39 -4.62 6.08
C ALA A 253 -30.11 -3.90 7.41
N GLN A 254 -28.91 -4.07 7.97
CA GLN A 254 -28.48 -3.32 9.15
C GLN A 254 -28.50 -1.81 8.88
N TYR A 255 -27.85 -1.35 7.81
CA TYR A 255 -27.78 0.08 7.51
C TYR A 255 -29.15 0.68 7.19
N ASP A 256 -29.99 -0.02 6.42
CA ASP A 256 -31.36 0.41 6.11
C ASP A 256 -32.18 0.63 7.41
N THR A 257 -31.97 -0.22 8.43
CA THR A 257 -32.64 -0.10 9.73
C THR A 257 -32.02 1.01 10.61
N ASP A 258 -30.72 0.90 10.85
CA ASP A 258 -30.01 1.70 11.85
C ASP A 258 -29.86 3.17 11.43
N LEU A 259 -29.60 3.45 10.15
CA LEU A 259 -29.46 4.83 9.67
C LEU A 259 -30.81 5.53 9.60
N THR A 260 -31.85 4.85 9.14
CA THR A 260 -33.22 5.39 9.13
C THR A 260 -33.70 5.72 10.54
N ALA A 261 -33.48 4.83 11.50
CA ALA A 261 -33.81 5.07 12.91
C ALA A 261 -33.05 6.28 13.52
N ARG A 262 -31.90 6.65 12.94
CA ARG A 262 -31.08 7.81 13.31
C ARG A 262 -31.38 9.06 12.48
N GLY A 263 -32.47 9.06 11.72
CA GLY A 263 -32.94 10.20 10.92
C GLY A 263 -32.12 10.44 9.66
N TRP A 264 -31.40 9.44 9.15
CA TRP A 264 -30.86 9.50 7.80
C TRP A 264 -31.90 9.07 6.79
N GLU A 265 -31.94 9.74 5.65
CA GLU A 265 -32.87 9.43 4.56
C GLU A 265 -32.16 8.64 3.47
N LEU A 266 -32.78 7.56 3.00
CA LEU A 266 -32.28 6.85 1.82
C LEU A 266 -32.45 7.73 0.57
N LYS A 267 -31.34 8.22 0.02
CA LYS A 267 -31.32 9.06 -1.19
C LYS A 267 -31.24 8.23 -2.47
N ALA A 268 -30.46 7.15 -2.43
CA ALA A 268 -30.37 6.20 -3.52
C ALA A 268 -30.13 4.78 -3.01
N GLY A 269 -30.75 3.79 -3.65
CA GLY A 269 -30.51 2.38 -3.39
C GLY A 269 -30.48 1.59 -4.69
N LYS A 270 -29.80 0.44 -4.66
CA LYS A 270 -29.69 -0.51 -5.79
C LYS A 270 -28.92 0.03 -7.00
N LEU A 271 -27.90 0.86 -6.78
CA LEU A 271 -27.01 1.36 -7.84
C LEU A 271 -26.24 0.20 -8.49
N LYS A 272 -25.49 -0.55 -7.67
CA LYS A 272 -24.93 -1.88 -7.93
C LYS A 272 -25.11 -2.75 -6.69
N THR A 273 -24.77 -4.04 -6.75
CA THR A 273 -25.06 -5.08 -5.74
C THR A 273 -25.00 -4.58 -4.29
N GLY A 274 -26.16 -4.22 -3.71
CA GLY A 274 -26.27 -3.81 -2.31
C GLY A 274 -25.91 -2.35 -1.97
N GLU A 275 -25.42 -1.53 -2.91
CA GLU A 275 -25.02 -0.16 -2.63
C GLU A 275 -26.19 0.74 -2.17
N ARG A 276 -25.88 1.65 -1.24
CA ARG A 276 -26.82 2.61 -0.65
C ARG A 276 -26.17 3.98 -0.49
N VAL A 277 -26.99 5.03 -0.61
CA VAL A 277 -26.62 6.40 -0.30
C VAL A 277 -27.66 6.97 0.64
N TYR A 278 -27.20 7.44 1.81
CA TYR A 278 -28.05 8.07 2.81
C TYR A 278 -27.66 9.54 2.97
N GLY A 279 -28.64 10.40 3.22
CA GLY A 279 -28.43 11.83 3.44
C GLY A 279 -28.98 12.29 4.78
N ARG A 280 -28.26 13.19 5.47
CA ARG A 280 -28.71 13.85 6.70
C ARG A 280 -27.98 15.17 6.89
N GLY A 281 -28.74 16.26 7.02
CA GLY A 281 -28.20 17.58 7.35
C GLY A 281 -27.10 18.06 6.39
N GLY A 282 -27.30 17.91 5.08
CA GLY A 282 -26.33 18.33 4.06
C GLY A 282 -25.10 17.42 3.93
N ALA A 283 -25.05 16.27 4.62
CA ALA A 283 -24.02 15.26 4.45
C ALA A 283 -24.59 14.00 3.80
N HIS A 284 -23.81 13.38 2.92
CA HIS A 284 -24.09 12.06 2.33
C HIS A 284 -23.15 11.00 2.88
N VAL A 285 -23.68 9.79 3.08
CA VAL A 285 -22.92 8.58 3.41
C VAL A 285 -23.24 7.53 2.37
N TYR A 286 -22.21 7.09 1.66
CA TYR A 286 -22.25 5.98 0.72
C TYR A 286 -21.84 4.72 1.46
N VAL A 287 -22.68 3.69 1.38
CA VAL A 287 -22.42 2.35 1.91
C VAL A 287 -22.24 1.44 0.72
N LEU A 288 -21.00 0.99 0.52
CA LEU A 288 -20.58 0.23 -0.66
C LEU A 288 -20.05 -1.15 -0.22
N PRO A 289 -20.95 -2.12 0.05
CA PRO A 289 -20.54 -3.47 0.36
C PRO A 289 -20.19 -4.23 -0.93
N ARG A 290 -19.12 -5.01 -0.89
CA ARG A 290 -18.74 -5.94 -1.96
C ARG A 290 -18.25 -7.26 -1.38
N GLU A 291 -18.56 -8.35 -2.06
CA GLU A 291 -18.01 -9.65 -1.70
C GLU A 291 -16.53 -9.73 -2.11
N ASP A 292 -15.69 -10.22 -1.21
CA ASP A 292 -14.28 -10.54 -1.45
C ASP A 292 -13.93 -11.85 -0.74
N LYS A 293 -13.70 -12.91 -1.53
CA LYS A 293 -13.24 -14.24 -1.07
C LYS A 293 -14.10 -14.82 0.08
N GLY A 294 -15.42 -14.70 -0.01
CA GLY A 294 -16.37 -15.20 0.99
C GLY A 294 -16.48 -14.33 2.25
N ARG A 295 -15.91 -13.14 2.23
CA ARG A 295 -16.09 -12.07 3.22
C ARG A 295 -16.71 -10.85 2.53
N THR A 296 -17.12 -9.85 3.30
CA THR A 296 -17.65 -8.60 2.76
C THR A 296 -16.72 -7.45 3.08
N LEU A 297 -16.16 -6.82 2.05
CA LEU A 297 -15.49 -5.53 2.20
C LEU A 297 -16.57 -4.43 2.17
N VAL A 298 -16.61 -3.58 3.19
CA VAL A 298 -17.57 -2.48 3.27
C VAL A 298 -16.81 -1.16 3.25
N SER A 299 -16.97 -0.41 2.17
CA SER A 299 -16.47 0.97 2.08
C SER A 299 -17.57 1.94 2.48
N LEU A 300 -17.30 2.75 3.50
CA LEU A 300 -18.14 3.87 3.90
C LEU A 300 -17.47 5.17 3.48
N ILE A 301 -18.15 5.96 2.67
CA ILE A 301 -17.65 7.27 2.21
C ILE A 301 -18.60 8.34 2.72
N GLN A 302 -18.11 9.26 3.54
CA GLN A 302 -18.84 10.45 3.96
C GLN A 302 -18.32 11.66 3.21
N MET A 303 -19.23 12.46 2.67
CA MET A 303 -18.91 13.70 1.96
C MET A 303 -20.04 14.73 2.09
N PRO A 304 -19.79 16.03 1.83
CA PRO A 304 -20.87 16.99 1.65
C PRO A 304 -21.86 16.48 0.59
N GLY A 305 -23.15 16.57 0.89
CA GLY A 305 -24.20 16.36 -0.10
C GLY A 305 -24.34 17.59 -0.97
N ALA A 306 -24.58 17.38 -2.27
CA ALA A 306 -25.18 18.41 -3.10
C ALA A 306 -26.66 18.51 -2.69
N GLU A 307 -27.12 19.72 -2.37
CA GLU A 307 -28.54 20.01 -2.12
C GLU A 307 -29.40 19.77 -3.37
#